data_AF-A0A251S2Z7-F1
#
_entry.id   AF-A0A251S2Z7-F1
#
_cell.length_a   1.000
_cell.length_b   1.000
_cell.length_c   1.000
_cell.angle_alpha   90.00
_cell.angle_beta   90.00
_cell.angle_gamma   90.00
#
_symmetry.space_group_name_H-M   'P 1'
#
loop_
_entity.id
_entity.type
_entity.pdbx_description
1 polymer ?
#
loop_
_entity_poly.entity_id
_entity_poly.type
_entity_poly.pdbx_seq_one_letter_code
_entity_poly.pdbx_strand_id
1 'polypeptide(L)' 'MIGLKSVLRFRRLRMELTSKYVPPHVNIFYCLGGITLTCFFSTSGYRFAMTFYYRPTVTDAFASVQYI' A
#
# COMPACT_ATOMS: atom_id res chain seq x y z
N MET A 1 -3.03 30.23 -16.20
CA MET A 1 -2.43 29.25 -17.14
C MET A 1 -1.84 27.99 -16.49
N ILE A 2 -1.60 27.93 -15.17
CA ILE A 2 -1.04 26.73 -14.49
C ILE A 2 -2.10 25.63 -14.25
N GLY A 3 -3.34 26.00 -13.87
CA GLY A 3 -4.42 25.04 -13.59
C GLY A 3 -4.89 24.18 -14.78
N LEU A 4 -4.83 24.71 -16.01
CA LEU A 4 -5.21 23.96 -17.21
C LEU A 4 -4.17 22.88 -17.57
N LYS A 5 -2.88 23.15 -17.29
CA LYS A 5 -1.77 22.24 -17.58
C LYS A 5 -1.78 20.99 -16.69
N SER A 6 -2.17 21.14 -15.42
CA SER A 6 -2.33 20.03 -14.47
C SER A 6 -3.54 19.14 -14.79
N VAL A 7 -4.68 19.73 -15.17
CA VAL A 7 -5.88 18.97 -15.59
C VAL A 7 -5.62 18.16 -16.86
N LEU A 8 -4.94 18.75 -17.86
CA LEU A 8 -4.55 18.05 -19.08
C LEU A 8 -3.59 16.88 -18.82
N ARG A 9 -2.65 17.06 -17.89
CA ARG A 9 -1.66 16.03 -17.55
C ARG A 9 -2.30 14.83 -16.85
N PHE A 10 -3.22 15.07 -15.91
CA PHE A 10 -3.98 13.99 -15.27
C PHE A 10 -4.89 13.24 -16.27
N ARG A 11 -5.51 13.98 -17.21
CA ARG A 11 -6.30 13.36 -18.29
C ARG A 11 -5.44 12.48 -19.19
N ARG A 12 -4.23 12.91 -19.54
CA ARG A 12 -3.28 12.11 -20.32
C ARG A 12 -2.85 10.84 -19.57
N LEU A 13 -2.53 10.94 -18.27
CA LEU A 13 -2.18 9.79 -17.44
C LEU A 13 -3.31 8.75 -17.34
N ARG A 14 -4.57 9.20 -17.22
CA ARG A 14 -5.72 8.29 -17.23
C ARG A 14 -5.85 7.53 -18.55
N MET A 15 -5.65 8.21 -19.68
CA MET A 15 -5.71 7.57 -21.00
C MET A 15 -4.60 6.52 -21.17
N GLU A 16 -3.39 6.82 -20.69
CA GLU A 16 -2.26 5.87 -20.70
C GLU A 16 -2.49 4.65 -19.79
N LEU A 17 -3.19 4.83 -18.66
CA LEU A 17 -3.51 3.73 -17.75
C LEU A 17 -4.59 2.81 -18.31
N THR A 18 -5.67 3.36 -18.88
CA THR A 18 -6.78 2.57 -19.44
C THR A 18 -6.42 1.89 -20.77
N SER A 19 -5.37 2.35 -21.45
CA SER A 19 -4.91 1.77 -22.71
C SER A 19 -4.08 0.50 -22.53
N LYS A 20 -3.66 0.16 -21.30
CA LYS A 20 -2.88 -1.06 -21.03
C LYS A 20 -3.82 -2.26 -20.88
N TYR A 21 -3.78 -3.16 -21.86
CA TYR A 21 -4.57 -4.39 -21.85
C TYR A 21 -3.77 -5.55 -21.22
N VAL A 22 -4.46 -6.44 -20.49
CA VAL A 22 -3.86 -7.62 -19.87
C VAL A 22 -3.97 -8.79 -20.85
N PRO A 23 -2.86 -9.45 -21.23
CA PRO A 23 -2.90 -10.56 -22.16
C PRO A 23 -3.52 -11.83 -21.51
N PRO A 24 -4.21 -12.69 -22.30
CA PRO A 24 -4.98 -13.82 -21.80
C PRO A 24 -4.13 -14.98 -21.23
N HIS A 25 -2.80 -14.94 -21.38
CA HIS A 25 -1.88 -15.91 -20.80
C HIS A 25 -1.33 -15.50 -19.42
N VAL A 26 -1.89 -14.45 -18.80
CA VAL A 26 -1.59 -14.10 -17.41
C VAL A 26 -2.21 -15.15 -16.49
N ASN A 27 -1.33 -15.89 -15.81
CA ASN A 27 -1.71 -16.88 -14.81
C ASN A 27 -1.83 -16.23 -13.41
N ILE A 28 -2.45 -16.93 -12.45
CA ILE A 28 -2.64 -16.46 -11.07
C ILE A 28 -1.34 -16.03 -10.37
N PHE A 29 -0.19 -16.57 -10.79
CA PHE A 29 1.12 -16.21 -10.25
C PHE A 29 1.52 -14.75 -10.49
N TYR A 30 1.01 -14.08 -11.52
CA TYR A 30 1.29 -12.66 -11.75
C TYR A 30 0.68 -11.75 -10.66
N CYS A 31 -0.31 -12.24 -9.91
CA CYS A 31 -0.88 -11.52 -8.78
C CYS A 31 0.03 -11.51 -7.54
N LEU A 32 1.05 -12.38 -7.47
CA LEU A 32 1.96 -12.44 -6.31
C LEU A 32 2.62 -11.09 -6.03
N GLY A 33 3.02 -10.34 -7.07
CA GLY A 33 3.58 -9.00 -6.89
C GLY A 33 2.58 -8.01 -6.26
N GLY A 34 1.30 -8.09 -6.63
CA GLY A 34 0.23 -7.29 -6.02
C GLY A 34 -0.04 -7.70 -4.57
N ILE A 35 0.00 -8.99 -4.27
CA ILE A 35 -0.16 -9.52 -2.91
C ILE A 35 0.99 -9.04 -2.01
N THR A 36 2.23 -9.08 -2.48
CA THR A 36 3.40 -8.56 -1.74
C THR A 36 3.26 -7.06 -1.47
N LEU A 37 2.81 -6.28 -2.46
CA LEU A 37 2.59 -4.84 -2.30
C LEU A 37 1.49 -4.54 -1.28
N THR A 38 0.34 -5.22 -1.37
CA THR A 38 -0.76 -5.06 -0.41
C THR A 38 -0.34 -5.46 0.98
N CYS A 39 0.41 -6.56 1.13
CA CYS A 39 0.97 -6.99 2.40
C CYS A 39 1.92 -5.94 2.99
N PHE A 40 2.79 -5.36 2.18
CA PHE A 40 3.68 -4.28 2.60
C PHE A 40 2.91 -3.09 3.19
N PHE A 41 1.87 -2.60 2.50
CA PHE A 41 1.06 -1.49 3.01
C PHE A 41 0.27 -1.86 4.27
N SER A 42 -0.36 -3.03 4.28
CA SER A 42 -1.15 -3.51 5.41
C SER A 42 -0.29 -3.69 6.66
N THR A 43 0.81 -4.41 6.55
CA THR A 43 1.77 -4.63 7.65
C THR A 43 2.43 -3.33 8.09
N SER A 44 2.73 -2.40 7.17
CA SER A 44 3.23 -1.06 7.55
C SER A 44 2.21 -0.28 8.37
N GLY A 45 0.92 -0.33 8.01
CA GLY A 45 -0.17 0.30 8.77
C GLY A 45 -0.32 -0.30 10.17
N TYR A 46 -0.37 -1.63 10.29
CA TYR A 46 -0.46 -2.30 11.59
C TYR A 46 0.79 -2.07 12.46
N ARG A 47 1.99 -2.12 11.85
CA ARG A 47 3.24 -1.82 12.56
C ARG A 47 3.27 -0.39 13.07
N PHE A 48 2.81 0.56 12.25
CA PHE A 48 2.67 1.94 12.68
C PHE A 48 1.66 2.07 13.83
N ALA A 49 0.52 1.39 13.75
CA ALA A 49 -0.48 1.38 14.83
C ALA A 49 0.09 0.87 16.16
N MET A 50 0.89 -0.20 16.13
CA MET A 50 1.52 -0.72 17.35
C MET A 50 2.47 0.29 18.00
N THR A 51 3.09 1.21 17.25
CA THR A 51 3.98 2.22 17.85
C THR A 51 3.29 3.18 18.83
N PHE A 52 1.95 3.31 18.78
CA PHE A 52 1.21 4.15 19.74
C PHE A 52 1.03 3.51 21.12
N TYR A 53 0.94 2.17 21.18
CA TYR A 53 0.57 1.44 22.40
C TYR A 53 1.68 0.51 22.90
N TYR A 54 2.60 0.09 22.02
CA TYR A 54 3.73 -0.77 22.36
C TYR A 54 4.76 -0.01 23.19
N ARG A 55 5.11 -0.55 24.37
CA ARG A 55 6.16 0.00 25.24
C ARG A 55 7.45 -0.80 25.04
N PRO A 56 8.53 -0.20 24.49
CA PRO A 56 9.76 -0.91 24.17
C PRO A 56 10.68 -1.05 25.40
N THR A 57 10.21 -1.73 26.45
CA THR A 57 10.99 -2.06 27.66
C THR A 57 10.88 -3.55 27.97
N VAL A 58 11.97 -4.17 28.42
CA VAL A 58 11.97 -5.63 28.70
C VAL A 58 11.01 -6.04 29.83
N THR A 59 10.63 -5.10 30.69
CA THR A 59 9.69 -5.29 31.80
C THR A 59 8.23 -5.15 31.37
N ASP A 60 7.92 -4.26 30.41
CA ASP A 60 6.55 -3.91 30.05
C ASP A 60 6.16 -4.37 28.63
N ALA A 61 7.08 -4.93 27.85
CA ALA A 61 6.82 -5.39 26.49
C ALA A 61 5.67 -6.41 26.44
N PHE A 62 5.70 -7.42 27.32
CA PHE A 62 4.66 -8.46 27.36
C PHE A 62 3.30 -7.89 27.82
N ALA A 63 3.29 -7.04 28.83
CA ALA A 63 2.07 -6.38 29.31
C ALA A 63 1.48 -5.44 28.25
N SER A 64 2.31 -4.74 27.47
CA SER A 64 1.85 -3.86 26.40
C SER A 64 1.21 -4.61 25.22
N VAL A 65 1.65 -5.84 24.95
CA VAL A 65 1.02 -6.70 23.92
C VAL A 65 -0.32 -7.25 24.39
N GLN A 66 -0.47 -7.58 25.68
CA GLN A 66 -1.76 -8.02 26.24
C GLN A 66 -2.81 -6.89 26.33
N TYR A 67 -2.34 -5.64 26.34
CA TYR A 67 -3.19 -4.46 26.38
C TYR A 67 -3.71 -4.04 24.98
N ILE A 68 -3.01 -4.42 23.91
CA ILE A 68 -3.39 -4.20 22.51
C ILE A 68 -4.42 -5.24 22.07
#